data_AF-A0A3B8Z0M3-F1
#
_entry.id   AF-A0A3B8Z0M3-F1
#
_cell.length_a   1.000
_cell.length_b   1.000
_cell.length_c   1.000
_cell.angle_alpha   90.00
_cell.angle_beta   90.00
_cell.angle_gamma   90.00
#
_symmetry.space_group_name_H-M   'P 1'
#
loop_
_entity.id
_entity.type
_entity.pdbx_description
1 polymer ?
#
loop_
_entity_poly.entity_id
_entity_poly.type
_entity_poly.pdbx_seq_one_letter_code
_entity_poly.pdbx_strand_id
1 'polypeptide(L)'
;IPGDHLEALRLWIEIGAPETGIVGDEFGGTRIADLLGTCLPPPSPIVLEPLPPPDPTEGVQMVLPVQSIAAGQEVEVCFAEYYDFRDQIPAEYQTEDGNFFYVNGEEYLSEANTHHLTLSFSGFRGDRVGAPEFGTWRCAGGARHQEVCDPLTPKDCGEGQCHSEIGDNVACIGYGPSGGADGATPGSRLQVGNGREGYFAKVPSHGIFYWNSHFFNLSSQPLDHHSWHNLSFTGDLRFEEIGFQDTSAIWVAAGTEPFTKKEYCREYVLPRGTRLLSLFSHTHKRGERFTMHLKGTGEQVYDNPFWDDPVIEEFDPARLFDSEDPADRTLVYCALYNNGVRRDGTPDVDMVKRYSRRPPRSECIPTHCAEGQVGLPCDGGEDHATCDSSPGSDDGFCDACPISAGLTSDDEMFVALGTMVLERREDLRRDLP
;
A
#
# COMPACT_ATOMS: atom_id res chain seq x y z
N ILE A 1 -21.75 24.47 -7.71
CA ILE A 1 -22.25 23.36 -6.86
C ILE A 1 -21.90 23.74 -5.42
N PRO A 2 -22.83 23.70 -4.45
CA PRO A 2 -22.51 23.95 -3.04
C PRO A 2 -21.41 22.99 -2.53
N GLY A 3 -20.61 23.41 -1.55
CA GLY A 3 -19.48 22.61 -1.03
C GLY A 3 -19.88 21.21 -0.62
N ASP A 4 -20.98 21.08 0.12
CA ASP A 4 -21.48 19.78 0.61
C ASP A 4 -21.89 18.84 -0.55
N HIS A 5 -22.48 19.37 -1.61
CA HIS A 5 -22.82 18.58 -2.80
C HIS A 5 -21.58 18.17 -3.61
N LEU A 6 -20.50 18.98 -3.60
CA LEU A 6 -19.23 18.59 -4.21
C LEU A 6 -18.56 17.48 -3.41
N GLU A 7 -18.60 17.57 -2.07
CA GLU A 7 -18.06 16.53 -1.19
C GLU A 7 -18.86 15.23 -1.30
N ALA A 8 -20.19 15.30 -1.37
CA ALA A 8 -21.02 14.11 -1.62
C ALA A 8 -20.72 13.47 -2.99
N LEU A 9 -20.46 14.29 -4.02
CA LEU A 9 -20.06 13.80 -5.33
C LEU A 9 -18.67 13.17 -5.30
N ARG A 10 -17.71 13.75 -4.59
CA ARG A 10 -16.37 13.19 -4.40
C ARG A 10 -16.46 11.81 -3.75
N LEU A 11 -17.16 11.71 -2.62
CA LEU A 11 -17.36 10.44 -1.90
C LEU A 11 -18.06 9.40 -2.78
N TRP A 12 -19.05 9.79 -3.59
CA TRP A 12 -19.72 8.87 -4.53
C TRP A 12 -18.79 8.39 -5.66
N ILE A 13 -17.88 9.23 -6.14
CA ILE A 13 -16.89 8.86 -7.16
C ILE A 13 -15.86 7.89 -6.57
N GLU A 14 -15.37 8.15 -5.36
CA GLU A 14 -14.32 7.34 -4.69
C GLU A 14 -14.71 5.88 -4.50
N ILE A 15 -16.00 5.65 -4.26
CA ILE A 15 -16.58 4.32 -4.09
C ILE A 15 -17.08 3.69 -5.40
N GLY A 16 -16.62 4.18 -6.55
CA GLY A 16 -16.86 3.58 -7.87
C GLY A 16 -18.08 4.12 -8.61
N ALA A 17 -18.66 5.24 -8.18
CA ALA A 17 -19.76 5.92 -8.86
C ALA A 17 -20.93 5.01 -9.29
N PRO A 18 -21.47 4.16 -8.39
CA PRO A 18 -22.46 3.17 -8.77
C PRO A 18 -23.75 3.86 -9.23
N GLU A 19 -24.30 3.39 -10.35
CA GLU A 19 -25.58 3.89 -10.90
C GLU A 19 -26.76 3.56 -9.96
N THR A 20 -26.65 2.47 -9.19
CA THR A 20 -27.68 2.00 -8.26
C THR A 20 -27.09 1.61 -6.91
N GLY A 21 -27.93 1.55 -5.87
CA GLY A 21 -27.49 1.22 -4.51
C GLY A 21 -27.36 2.45 -3.61
N ILE A 22 -26.92 2.21 -2.37
CA ILE A 22 -26.70 3.26 -1.37
C ILE A 22 -25.26 3.19 -0.90
N VAL A 23 -24.65 4.36 -0.85
CA VAL A 23 -23.23 4.55 -0.62
C VAL A 23 -23.03 5.09 0.78
N GLY A 24 -22.16 4.43 1.55
CA GLY A 24 -21.72 4.89 2.86
C GLY A 24 -20.60 5.93 2.72
N ASP A 25 -20.25 6.55 3.83
CA ASP A 25 -19.01 7.34 3.92
C ASP A 25 -17.81 6.50 4.35
N GLU A 26 -16.65 7.15 4.53
CA GLU A 26 -15.39 6.58 5.03
C GLU A 26 -15.50 5.84 6.39
N PHE A 27 -16.66 5.91 7.07
CA PHE A 27 -16.98 5.18 8.30
C PHE A 27 -18.28 4.34 8.21
N GLY A 28 -18.86 4.14 7.03
CA GLY A 28 -20.11 3.38 6.85
C GLY A 28 -21.37 4.11 7.33
N GLY A 29 -21.22 5.40 7.61
CA GLY A 29 -22.25 6.26 8.15
C GLY A 29 -23.15 6.89 7.09
N THR A 30 -23.90 7.89 7.54
CA THR A 30 -24.90 8.64 6.77
C THR A 30 -24.35 9.93 6.18
N ARG A 31 -23.03 10.21 6.19
CA ARG A 31 -22.49 11.52 5.81
C ARG A 31 -22.90 11.94 4.41
N ILE A 32 -22.98 11.04 3.43
CA ILE A 32 -23.54 11.40 2.11
C ILE A 32 -25.00 11.85 2.24
N ALA A 33 -25.81 11.14 3.04
CA ALA A 33 -27.19 11.55 3.31
C ALA A 33 -27.24 12.91 4.01
N ASP A 34 -26.35 13.17 4.97
CA ASP A 34 -26.26 14.44 5.70
C ASP A 34 -25.82 15.60 4.80
N LEU A 35 -24.79 15.39 3.96
CA LEU A 35 -24.30 16.35 2.97
C LEU A 35 -25.35 16.69 1.92
N LEU A 36 -26.18 15.72 1.53
CA LEU A 36 -27.28 15.90 0.59
C LEU A 36 -28.58 16.38 1.27
N GLY A 37 -28.61 16.47 2.61
CA GLY A 37 -29.81 16.84 3.37
C GLY A 37 -30.98 15.88 3.17
N THR A 38 -30.70 14.58 2.99
CA THR A 38 -31.67 13.53 2.72
C THR A 38 -31.56 12.39 3.73
N CYS A 39 -32.52 11.47 3.71
CA CYS A 39 -32.42 10.21 4.45
C CYS A 39 -32.19 9.08 3.45
N LEU A 40 -31.07 8.37 3.59
CA LEU A 40 -30.77 7.18 2.81
C LEU A 40 -30.96 5.93 3.69
N PRO A 41 -31.37 4.78 3.11
CA PRO A 41 -31.28 3.49 3.81
C PRO A 41 -29.83 3.18 4.20
N PRO A 42 -29.58 2.19 5.08
CA PRO A 42 -28.22 1.71 5.32
C PRO A 42 -27.52 1.29 4.01
N PRO A 43 -26.22 1.53 3.86
CA PRO A 43 -25.47 1.13 2.68
C PRO A 43 -25.45 -0.40 2.55
N SER A 44 -25.48 -0.87 1.31
CA SER A 44 -25.27 -2.28 0.96
C SER A 44 -23.88 -2.44 0.32
N PRO A 45 -23.25 -3.61 0.44
CA PRO A 45 -22.09 -3.98 -0.37
C PRO A 45 -22.29 -3.60 -1.84
N ILE A 46 -21.32 -2.91 -2.43
CA ILE A 46 -21.28 -2.70 -3.87
C ILE A 46 -20.74 -4.00 -4.47
N VAL A 47 -21.37 -4.47 -5.55
CA VAL A 47 -20.91 -5.63 -6.29
C VAL A 47 -20.50 -5.13 -7.66
N LEU A 48 -19.21 -5.22 -7.97
CA LEU A 48 -18.70 -4.85 -9.28
C LEU A 48 -18.96 -5.96 -10.30
N GLU A 49 -19.16 -5.57 -11.56
CA GLU A 49 -19.07 -6.53 -12.66
C GLU A 49 -17.61 -6.97 -12.80
N PRO A 50 -17.31 -8.28 -12.83
CA PRO A 50 -15.93 -8.76 -12.97
C PRO A 50 -15.24 -8.19 -14.21
N LEU A 51 -13.97 -7.81 -14.06
CA LEU A 51 -13.16 -7.42 -15.19
C LEU A 51 -12.97 -8.62 -16.13
N PRO A 52 -13.38 -8.53 -17.42
CA PRO A 52 -13.18 -9.61 -18.36
C PRO A 52 -11.69 -9.92 -18.53
N PRO A 53 -11.28 -11.19 -18.64
CA PRO A 53 -9.89 -11.52 -18.94
C PRO A 53 -9.51 -10.99 -20.34
N PRO A 54 -8.23 -10.67 -20.57
CA PRO A 54 -7.76 -10.23 -21.89
C PRO A 54 -7.86 -11.38 -22.91
N ASP A 55 -7.72 -11.05 -24.20
CA ASP A 55 -7.50 -12.09 -25.21
C ASP A 55 -6.25 -12.91 -24.81
N PRO A 56 -6.29 -14.25 -24.81
CA PRO A 56 -5.15 -15.08 -24.40
C PRO A 56 -3.87 -14.88 -25.21
N THR A 57 -3.97 -14.27 -26.40
CA THR A 57 -2.81 -13.90 -27.22
C THR A 57 -2.24 -12.53 -26.87
N GLU A 58 -2.96 -11.73 -26.08
CA GLU A 58 -2.62 -10.35 -25.73
C GLU A 58 -2.29 -10.19 -24.23
N GLY A 59 -2.70 -11.11 -23.35
CA GLY A 59 -2.37 -11.00 -21.93
C GLY A 59 -2.77 -12.19 -21.06
N VAL A 60 -2.56 -12.03 -19.75
CA VAL A 60 -3.05 -12.93 -18.69
C VAL A 60 -3.81 -12.14 -17.62
N GLN A 61 -4.64 -12.83 -16.85
CA GLN A 61 -5.34 -12.23 -15.71
C GLN A 61 -4.92 -12.91 -14.40
N MET A 62 -4.60 -12.10 -13.39
CA MET A 62 -4.49 -12.52 -12.00
C MET A 62 -5.79 -12.13 -11.28
N VAL A 63 -6.35 -13.03 -10.48
CA VAL A 63 -7.62 -12.81 -9.80
C VAL A 63 -7.43 -13.08 -8.33
N LEU A 64 -7.81 -12.13 -7.48
CA LEU A 64 -7.78 -12.30 -6.04
C LEU A 64 -8.68 -13.48 -5.65
N PRO A 65 -8.14 -14.51 -4.97
CA PRO A 65 -8.95 -15.55 -4.33
C PRO A 65 -9.94 -14.89 -3.37
N VAL A 66 -11.24 -15.08 -3.60
CA VAL A 66 -12.31 -14.37 -2.89
C VAL A 66 -12.13 -14.44 -1.36
N GLN A 67 -12.16 -13.27 -0.71
CA GLN A 67 -12.04 -13.12 0.74
C GLN A 67 -13.32 -12.52 1.33
N SER A 68 -13.96 -13.21 2.26
CA SER A 68 -15.13 -12.68 2.96
C SER A 68 -14.72 -11.89 4.20
N ILE A 69 -15.30 -10.71 4.39
CA ILE A 69 -15.11 -9.86 5.58
C ILE A 69 -16.47 -9.60 6.25
N ALA A 70 -16.51 -9.67 7.58
CA ALA A 70 -17.74 -9.40 8.32
C ALA A 70 -18.09 -7.90 8.29
N ALA A 71 -19.36 -7.61 8.60
CA ALA A 71 -19.85 -6.24 8.72
C ALA A 71 -19.08 -5.44 9.78
N GLY A 72 -18.79 -4.17 9.49
CA GLY A 72 -18.12 -3.24 10.38
C GLY A 72 -16.66 -3.58 10.69
N GLN A 73 -15.98 -4.31 9.81
CA GLN A 73 -14.58 -4.70 10.01
C GLN A 73 -13.65 -4.03 9.00
N GLU A 74 -12.39 -3.91 9.39
CA GLU A 74 -11.27 -3.58 8.54
C GLU A 74 -10.18 -4.61 8.82
N VAL A 75 -9.59 -5.16 7.78
CA VAL A 75 -8.53 -6.16 7.90
C VAL A 75 -7.42 -5.87 6.90
N GLU A 76 -6.20 -6.18 7.31
CA GLU A 76 -5.07 -6.32 6.40
C GLU A 76 -4.52 -7.73 6.53
N VAL A 77 -4.65 -8.49 5.45
CA VAL A 77 -4.32 -9.91 5.42
C VAL A 77 -3.26 -10.21 4.37
N CYS A 78 -2.56 -11.32 4.59
CA CYS A 78 -1.63 -11.90 3.66
C CYS A 78 -1.93 -13.37 3.43
N PHE A 79 -1.86 -13.80 2.17
CA PHE A 79 -1.85 -15.22 1.82
C PHE A 79 -1.08 -15.41 0.52
N ALA A 80 -0.71 -16.66 0.24
CA ALA A 80 0.00 -17.05 -0.95
C ALA A 80 -0.91 -17.73 -1.98
N GLU A 81 -0.55 -17.53 -3.23
CA GLU A 81 -1.11 -18.23 -4.39
C GLU A 81 0.05 -18.68 -5.30
N TYR A 82 -0.07 -19.87 -5.89
CA TYR A 82 0.87 -20.33 -6.91
C TYR A 82 0.30 -20.02 -8.30
N TYR A 83 1.05 -19.23 -9.07
CA TYR A 83 0.73 -18.93 -10.46
C TYR A 83 1.65 -19.70 -11.40
N ASP A 84 1.11 -20.13 -12.54
CA ASP A 84 1.86 -20.74 -13.64
C ASP A 84 1.25 -20.36 -15.00
N PHE A 85 1.85 -19.36 -15.64
CA PHE A 85 1.41 -18.81 -16.91
C PHE A 85 2.22 -19.34 -18.09
N ARG A 86 3.18 -20.25 -17.87
CA ARG A 86 4.15 -20.65 -18.91
C ARG A 86 3.48 -21.20 -20.18
N ASP A 87 2.37 -21.91 -20.03
CA ASP A 87 1.60 -22.46 -21.15
C ASP A 87 0.60 -21.45 -21.77
N GLN A 88 0.41 -20.28 -21.14
CA GLN A 88 -0.50 -19.23 -21.57
C GLN A 88 0.23 -18.10 -22.33
N ILE A 89 1.53 -17.91 -22.07
CA ILE A 89 2.30 -16.81 -22.65
C ILE A 89 2.91 -17.25 -23.99
N PRO A 90 2.64 -16.56 -25.11
CA PRO A 90 3.34 -16.77 -26.39
C PRO A 90 4.87 -16.64 -26.26
N ALA A 91 5.61 -17.46 -27.00
CA ALA A 91 7.07 -17.55 -26.87
C ALA A 91 7.80 -16.23 -27.16
N GLU A 92 7.26 -15.37 -28.04
CA GLU A 92 7.82 -14.04 -28.32
C GLU A 92 7.79 -13.08 -27.13
N TYR A 93 6.95 -13.33 -26.13
CA TYR A 93 6.81 -12.49 -24.95
C TYR A 93 7.53 -13.05 -23.71
N GLN A 94 8.21 -14.20 -23.84
CA GLN A 94 8.95 -14.82 -22.74
C GLN A 94 10.45 -14.53 -22.81
N THR A 95 11.12 -14.61 -21.66
CA THR A 95 12.58 -14.74 -21.62
C THR A 95 13.02 -16.09 -22.18
N GLU A 96 14.27 -16.20 -22.65
CA GLU A 96 14.81 -17.44 -23.23
C GLU A 96 14.77 -18.62 -22.26
N ASP A 97 14.91 -18.37 -20.97
CA ASP A 97 14.80 -19.37 -19.90
C ASP A 97 13.35 -19.67 -19.48
N GLY A 98 12.37 -18.93 -20.01
CA GLY A 98 10.96 -19.05 -19.68
C GLY A 98 10.58 -18.63 -18.26
N ASN A 99 11.49 -18.02 -17.48
CA ASN A 99 11.25 -17.65 -16.09
C ASN A 99 10.46 -16.34 -15.91
N PHE A 100 10.45 -15.50 -16.94
CA PHE A 100 9.78 -14.21 -16.96
C PHE A 100 9.09 -13.97 -18.30
N PHE A 101 8.17 -13.02 -18.31
CA PHE A 101 7.55 -12.48 -19.52
C PHE A 101 7.47 -10.96 -19.45
N TYR A 102 7.24 -10.34 -20.61
CA TYR A 102 7.27 -8.88 -20.77
C TYR A 102 5.87 -8.31 -20.86
N VAL A 103 5.60 -7.28 -20.04
CA VAL A 103 4.31 -6.58 -19.99
C VAL A 103 4.49 -5.08 -20.17
N ASN A 104 3.52 -4.42 -20.82
CA ASN A 104 3.48 -2.96 -20.98
C ASN A 104 2.07 -2.42 -20.69
N GLY A 105 1.66 -2.53 -19.45
CA GLY A 105 0.39 -2.02 -18.98
C GLY A 105 -0.38 -3.07 -18.18
N GLU A 106 -1.28 -2.55 -17.37
CA GLU A 106 -2.31 -3.31 -16.70
C GLU A 106 -3.67 -2.65 -16.86
N GLU A 107 -4.71 -3.47 -16.80
CA GLU A 107 -6.05 -3.01 -16.46
C GLU A 107 -6.42 -3.64 -15.12
N TYR A 108 -6.75 -2.80 -14.15
CA TYR A 108 -6.95 -3.20 -12.77
C TYR A 108 -8.35 -2.79 -12.31
N LEU A 109 -9.05 -3.71 -11.65
CA LEU A 109 -10.33 -3.47 -11.02
C LEU A 109 -10.36 -4.13 -9.65
N SER A 110 -10.71 -3.37 -8.62
CA SER A 110 -10.94 -3.87 -7.26
C SER A 110 -12.22 -3.28 -6.70
N GLU A 111 -12.78 -3.99 -5.72
CA GLU A 111 -13.93 -3.47 -4.97
C GLU A 111 -13.64 -2.08 -4.39
N ALA A 112 -14.67 -1.24 -4.35
CA ALA A 112 -14.59 0.12 -3.79
C ALA A 112 -14.11 0.19 -2.34
N ASN A 113 -14.19 -0.95 -1.64
CA ASN A 113 -13.81 -1.09 -0.24
C ASN A 113 -12.35 -1.56 -0.04
N THR A 114 -11.59 -1.66 -1.12
CA THR A 114 -10.17 -1.96 -1.10
C THR A 114 -9.40 -0.67 -0.82
N HIS A 115 -8.76 -0.58 0.35
CA HIS A 115 -7.89 0.56 0.67
C HIS A 115 -6.59 0.46 -0.15
N HIS A 116 -5.96 -0.71 -0.16
CA HIS A 116 -4.95 -1.05 -1.15
C HIS A 116 -4.85 -2.57 -1.33
N LEU A 117 -4.29 -2.98 -2.46
CA LEU A 117 -3.98 -4.37 -2.76
C LEU A 117 -2.60 -4.41 -3.40
N THR A 118 -1.71 -5.23 -2.85
CA THR A 118 -0.38 -5.43 -3.43
C THR A 118 -0.10 -6.90 -3.68
N LEU A 119 0.58 -7.16 -4.79
CA LEU A 119 1.09 -8.46 -5.18
C LEU A 119 2.60 -8.44 -5.04
N SER A 120 3.17 -9.42 -4.35
CA SER A 120 4.62 -9.57 -4.23
C SER A 120 5.05 -10.96 -4.68
N PHE A 121 6.04 -11.03 -5.55
CA PHE A 121 6.69 -12.30 -5.84
C PHE A 121 7.58 -12.70 -4.66
N SER A 122 7.30 -13.86 -4.05
CA SER A 122 8.00 -14.32 -2.85
C SER A 122 9.46 -14.74 -3.10
N GLY A 123 9.88 -14.87 -4.35
CA GLY A 123 11.14 -15.51 -4.73
C GLY A 123 11.06 -17.05 -4.76
N PHE A 124 10.00 -17.65 -4.23
CA PHE A 124 9.81 -19.09 -4.19
C PHE A 124 9.10 -19.65 -5.42
N ARG A 125 9.41 -20.90 -5.76
CA ARG A 125 8.81 -21.65 -6.87
C ARG A 125 7.98 -22.82 -6.34
N GLY A 126 7.48 -23.65 -7.25
CA GLY A 126 6.56 -24.75 -6.94
C GLY A 126 7.13 -25.79 -5.96
N ASP A 127 8.45 -25.89 -5.82
CA ASP A 127 9.11 -26.76 -4.84
C ASP A 127 8.85 -26.35 -3.38
N ARG A 128 8.40 -25.11 -3.14
CA ARG A 128 8.17 -24.56 -1.80
C ARG A 128 6.71 -24.56 -1.36
N VAL A 129 5.76 -24.96 -2.21
CA VAL A 129 4.32 -24.94 -1.84
C VAL A 129 4.01 -25.83 -0.63
N GLY A 130 4.79 -26.88 -0.40
CA GLY A 130 4.62 -27.79 0.74
C GLY A 130 5.26 -27.32 2.05
N ALA A 131 5.79 -26.08 2.09
CA ALA A 131 6.38 -25.54 3.31
C ALA A 131 5.30 -25.35 4.40
N PRO A 132 5.55 -25.80 5.65
CA PRO A 132 4.53 -25.79 6.70
C PRO A 132 4.03 -24.39 7.06
N GLU A 133 4.81 -23.34 6.80
CA GLU A 133 4.45 -21.95 7.06
C GLU A 133 3.30 -21.45 6.18
N PHE A 134 3.01 -22.11 5.05
CA PHE A 134 1.81 -21.83 4.24
C PHE A 134 0.55 -22.50 4.79
N GLY A 135 0.68 -23.42 5.76
CA GLY A 135 -0.45 -24.16 6.30
C GLY A 135 -1.16 -25.02 5.26
N THR A 136 -2.46 -25.20 5.43
CA THR A 136 -3.28 -25.99 4.52
C THR A 136 -3.81 -25.14 3.36
N TRP A 137 -3.49 -25.53 2.13
CA TRP A 137 -4.05 -24.92 0.92
C TRP A 137 -5.53 -25.27 0.74
N ARG A 138 -6.36 -24.27 0.45
CA ARG A 138 -7.81 -24.41 0.30
C ARG A 138 -8.36 -23.62 -0.87
N CYS A 139 -9.49 -24.07 -1.38
CA CYS A 139 -10.21 -23.37 -2.43
C CYS A 139 -10.97 -22.15 -1.90
N ALA A 140 -10.78 -21.00 -2.52
CA ALA A 140 -11.63 -19.82 -2.41
C ALA A 140 -12.66 -19.80 -3.54
N GLY A 141 -13.91 -19.47 -3.21
CA GLY A 141 -15.01 -19.42 -4.18
C GLY A 141 -15.45 -20.77 -4.77
N GLY A 142 -16.49 -20.71 -5.61
CA GLY A 142 -17.03 -21.85 -6.34
C GLY A 142 -17.65 -22.96 -5.47
N ALA A 143 -18.03 -24.07 -6.12
CA ALA A 143 -18.68 -25.20 -5.45
C ALA A 143 -17.76 -25.98 -4.49
N ARG A 144 -16.43 -25.75 -4.57
CA ARG A 144 -15.40 -26.45 -3.79
C ARG A 144 -14.82 -25.58 -2.67
N HIS A 145 -15.44 -24.45 -2.35
CA HIS A 145 -14.98 -23.53 -1.32
C HIS A 145 -14.63 -24.27 0.00
N GLN A 146 -13.45 -23.95 0.58
CA GLN A 146 -12.85 -24.54 1.77
C GLN A 146 -12.35 -25.99 1.66
N GLU A 147 -12.61 -26.69 0.56
CA GLU A 147 -11.97 -27.98 0.29
C GLU A 147 -10.45 -27.80 0.17
N VAL A 148 -9.71 -28.84 0.59
CA VAL A 148 -8.24 -28.88 0.42
C VAL A 148 -7.91 -29.01 -1.07
N CYS A 149 -6.93 -28.25 -1.53
CA CYS A 149 -6.45 -28.26 -2.91
C CYS A 149 -4.93 -28.44 -2.98
N ASP A 150 -4.44 -28.97 -4.10
CA ASP A 150 -3.03 -28.89 -4.48
C ASP A 150 -2.81 -27.60 -5.31
N PRO A 151 -2.00 -26.64 -4.82
CA PRO A 151 -1.74 -25.40 -5.56
C PRO A 151 -1.02 -25.60 -6.88
N LEU A 152 -0.39 -26.75 -7.11
CA LEU A 152 0.24 -27.09 -8.39
C LEU A 152 -0.73 -27.68 -9.41
N THR A 153 -2.00 -27.87 -9.03
CA THR A 153 -3.05 -28.44 -9.89
C THR A 153 -4.17 -27.41 -10.14
N PRO A 154 -4.12 -26.63 -11.25
CA PRO A 154 -5.05 -25.52 -11.49
C PRO A 154 -6.54 -25.87 -11.49
N LYS A 155 -6.90 -27.14 -11.71
CA LYS A 155 -8.29 -27.61 -11.79
C LYS A 155 -8.85 -28.08 -10.44
N ASP A 156 -8.04 -28.08 -9.38
CA ASP A 156 -8.46 -28.59 -8.08
C ASP A 156 -9.59 -27.77 -7.44
N CYS A 157 -9.77 -26.51 -7.80
CA CYS A 157 -10.86 -25.70 -7.26
C CYS A 157 -12.04 -25.50 -8.23
N GLY A 158 -12.00 -26.13 -9.41
CA GLY A 158 -13.02 -25.92 -10.45
C GLY A 158 -13.01 -24.48 -10.95
N GLU A 159 -14.02 -23.70 -10.59
CA GLU A 159 -14.14 -22.27 -10.91
C GLU A 159 -13.51 -21.34 -9.86
N GLY A 160 -13.09 -21.88 -8.70
CA GLY A 160 -12.41 -21.13 -7.64
C GLY A 160 -10.88 -21.16 -7.75
N GLN A 161 -10.20 -20.53 -6.81
CA GLN A 161 -8.73 -20.43 -6.74
C GLN A 161 -8.17 -21.16 -5.51
N CYS A 162 -6.96 -21.71 -5.61
CA CYS A 162 -6.29 -22.38 -4.50
C CYS A 162 -5.35 -21.38 -3.81
N HIS A 163 -5.54 -21.15 -2.50
CA HIS A 163 -4.69 -20.25 -1.72
C HIS A 163 -4.24 -20.91 -0.41
N SER A 164 -3.12 -20.43 0.15
CA SER A 164 -2.60 -20.87 1.45
C SER A 164 -3.40 -20.28 2.61
N GLU A 165 -3.07 -20.65 3.85
CA GLU A 165 -3.76 -20.09 5.03
C GLU A 165 -3.58 -18.57 5.12
N ILE A 166 -4.68 -17.88 5.41
CA ILE A 166 -4.71 -16.41 5.52
C ILE A 166 -4.13 -16.01 6.88
N GLY A 167 -3.10 -15.17 6.84
CA GLY A 167 -2.48 -14.58 8.01
C GLY A 167 -2.77 -13.10 8.11
N ASP A 168 -2.85 -12.57 9.32
CA ASP A 168 -3.02 -11.15 9.57
C ASP A 168 -1.63 -10.45 9.51
N ASN A 169 -0.94 -10.47 8.37
CA ASN A 169 0.41 -9.91 8.21
C ASN A 169 0.38 -8.64 7.35
N VAL A 170 0.69 -7.49 7.97
CA VAL A 170 0.82 -6.20 7.28
C VAL A 170 1.96 -6.25 6.26
N ALA A 171 1.70 -5.82 5.03
CA ALA A 171 2.61 -5.93 3.89
C ALA A 171 3.22 -7.34 3.69
N CYS A 172 2.54 -8.41 4.15
CA CYS A 172 3.06 -9.78 4.17
C CYS A 172 4.35 -9.98 4.97
N ILE A 173 4.75 -9.05 5.83
CA ILE A 173 6.00 -9.15 6.58
C ILE A 173 5.92 -10.33 7.55
N GLY A 174 6.92 -11.21 7.48
CA GLY A 174 6.99 -12.43 8.28
C GLY A 174 5.99 -13.51 7.87
N TYR A 175 5.31 -13.37 6.73
CA TYR A 175 4.44 -14.39 6.18
C TYR A 175 5.23 -15.43 5.35
N GLY A 176 4.87 -16.70 5.50
CA GLY A 176 5.50 -17.79 4.75
C GLY A 176 6.92 -18.14 5.22
N PRO A 177 7.62 -19.00 4.47
CA PRO A 177 8.92 -19.52 4.87
C PRO A 177 10.03 -18.46 4.89
N SER A 178 11.01 -18.62 5.79
CA SER A 178 12.17 -17.73 5.86
C SER A 178 12.96 -17.67 4.54
N GLY A 179 13.47 -16.49 4.21
CA GLY A 179 14.27 -16.25 3.00
C GLY A 179 13.46 -15.89 1.75
N GLY A 180 12.13 -15.79 1.89
CA GLY A 180 11.26 -15.22 0.86
C GLY A 180 11.22 -13.70 0.93
N ALA A 181 10.85 -13.08 -0.19
CA ALA A 181 10.54 -11.67 -0.26
C ALA A 181 9.09 -11.39 0.20
N ASP A 182 8.87 -10.20 0.74
CA ASP A 182 7.57 -9.68 1.20
C ASP A 182 7.33 -8.27 0.65
N GLY A 183 6.24 -7.61 1.04
CA GLY A 183 5.87 -6.27 0.58
C GLY A 183 6.83 -5.16 1.04
N ALA A 184 7.77 -5.42 1.95
CA ALA A 184 8.84 -4.49 2.33
C ALA A 184 10.17 -4.77 1.61
N THR A 185 10.27 -5.90 0.90
CA THR A 185 11.47 -6.29 0.16
C THR A 185 11.57 -5.46 -1.14
N PRO A 186 12.66 -4.71 -1.36
CA PRO A 186 12.81 -3.90 -2.56
C PRO A 186 12.71 -4.73 -3.83
N GLY A 187 11.86 -4.31 -4.77
CA GLY A 187 11.67 -4.97 -6.06
C GLY A 187 10.86 -6.28 -6.03
N SER A 188 10.30 -6.66 -4.88
CA SER A 188 9.45 -7.87 -4.79
C SER A 188 8.04 -7.64 -5.33
N ARG A 189 7.54 -6.41 -5.19
CA ARG A 189 6.20 -6.04 -5.65
C ARG A 189 6.11 -6.21 -7.16
N LEU A 190 5.00 -6.76 -7.61
CA LEU A 190 4.70 -6.90 -9.02
C LEU A 190 4.78 -5.52 -9.67
N GLN A 191 5.63 -5.40 -10.68
CA GLN A 191 5.75 -4.20 -11.47
C GLN A 191 5.20 -4.48 -12.86
N VAL A 192 4.39 -3.53 -13.32
CA VAL A 192 3.84 -3.51 -14.67
C VAL A 192 4.42 -2.31 -15.41
N GLY A 193 4.54 -2.42 -16.73
CA GLY A 193 4.90 -1.25 -17.54
C GLY A 193 3.81 -0.19 -17.47
N ASN A 194 4.17 1.07 -17.72
CA ASN A 194 3.29 2.23 -17.63
C ASN A 194 2.36 2.42 -18.85
N GLY A 195 2.30 1.46 -19.76
CA GLY A 195 1.48 1.50 -20.99
C GLY A 195 2.07 2.35 -22.12
N ARG A 196 3.22 3.02 -21.92
CA ARG A 196 3.84 3.87 -22.94
C ARG A 196 4.61 3.03 -23.96
N GLU A 197 4.53 3.42 -25.23
CA GLU A 197 5.26 2.75 -26.32
C GLU A 197 6.77 2.66 -26.01
N GLY A 198 7.36 1.47 -26.19
CA GLY A 198 8.78 1.23 -25.91
C GLY A 198 9.12 0.79 -24.50
N TYR A 199 8.21 0.96 -23.54
CA TYR A 199 8.44 0.60 -22.15
C TYR A 199 7.92 -0.79 -21.83
N PHE A 200 8.54 -1.46 -20.85
CA PHE A 200 8.08 -2.76 -20.39
C PHE A 200 8.59 -3.06 -18.98
N ALA A 201 7.89 -3.93 -18.26
CA ALA A 201 8.37 -4.57 -17.04
C ALA A 201 8.51 -6.09 -17.25
N LYS A 202 9.36 -6.74 -16.44
CA LYS A 202 9.46 -8.19 -16.37
C LYS A 202 8.60 -8.73 -15.23
N VAL A 203 7.75 -9.69 -15.54
CA VAL A 203 6.91 -10.39 -14.56
C VAL A 203 7.32 -11.86 -14.49
N PRO A 204 7.45 -12.48 -13.30
CA PRO A 204 7.71 -13.91 -13.20
C PRO A 204 6.59 -14.72 -13.87
N SER A 205 6.94 -15.63 -14.78
CA SER A 205 5.96 -16.46 -15.50
C SER A 205 5.30 -17.52 -14.62
N HIS A 206 5.94 -17.88 -13.50
CA HIS A 206 5.41 -18.83 -12.54
C HIS A 206 6.07 -18.67 -11.16
N GLY A 207 5.40 -19.11 -10.11
CA GLY A 207 5.94 -19.13 -8.75
C GLY A 207 4.90 -18.77 -7.70
N ILE A 208 5.36 -18.58 -6.47
CA ILE A 208 4.50 -18.24 -5.34
C ILE A 208 4.44 -16.72 -5.20
N PHE A 209 3.25 -16.17 -5.29
CA PHE A 209 2.95 -14.76 -5.06
C PHE A 209 2.22 -14.59 -3.75
N TYR A 210 2.48 -13.48 -3.07
CA TYR A 210 1.75 -13.07 -1.90
C TYR A 210 0.79 -11.95 -2.27
N TRP A 211 -0.47 -12.16 -1.89
CA TRP A 211 -1.49 -11.13 -1.89
C TRP A 211 -1.49 -10.46 -0.53
N ASN A 212 -1.18 -9.17 -0.48
CA ASN A 212 -1.40 -8.33 0.69
C ASN A 212 -2.63 -7.45 0.42
N SER A 213 -3.73 -7.79 1.08
CA SER A 213 -5.02 -7.17 0.88
C SER A 213 -5.41 -6.37 2.12
N HIS A 214 -5.51 -5.06 1.98
CA HIS A 214 -6.05 -4.15 3.00
C HIS A 214 -7.40 -3.65 2.54
N PHE A 215 -8.44 -4.13 3.19
CA PHE A 215 -9.82 -3.87 2.77
C PHE A 215 -10.73 -3.76 3.99
N PHE A 216 -11.80 -2.99 3.82
CA PHE A 216 -12.75 -2.72 4.88
C PHE A 216 -14.16 -3.11 4.46
N ASN A 217 -15.06 -3.19 5.41
CA ASN A 217 -16.47 -3.39 5.17
C ASN A 217 -17.23 -2.58 6.21
N LEU A 218 -17.57 -1.36 5.81
CA LEU A 218 -18.29 -0.43 6.67
C LEU A 218 -19.81 -0.63 6.58
N SER A 219 -20.27 -1.60 5.79
CA SER A 219 -21.68 -1.92 5.67
C SER A 219 -22.17 -2.78 6.85
N SER A 220 -23.48 -2.96 6.93
CA SER A 220 -24.12 -3.83 7.94
C SER A 220 -24.20 -5.30 7.51
N GLN A 221 -23.67 -5.65 6.34
CA GLN A 221 -23.71 -7.00 5.76
C GLN A 221 -22.29 -7.50 5.50
N PRO A 222 -22.02 -8.81 5.48
CA PRO A 222 -20.74 -9.32 5.01
C PRO A 222 -20.50 -8.91 3.55
N LEU A 223 -19.23 -8.76 3.19
CA LEU A 223 -18.77 -8.41 1.85
C LEU A 223 -17.75 -9.46 1.40
N ASP A 224 -17.82 -9.83 0.13
CA ASP A 224 -16.79 -10.62 -0.53
C ASP A 224 -15.90 -9.68 -1.33
N HIS A 225 -14.60 -9.69 -1.02
CA HIS A 225 -13.61 -8.86 -1.69
C HIS A 225 -13.13 -9.55 -2.97
N HIS A 226 -13.26 -8.83 -4.08
CA HIS A 226 -12.80 -9.24 -5.39
C HIS A 226 -11.80 -8.23 -5.95
N SER A 227 -10.87 -8.74 -6.75
CA SER A 227 -9.96 -7.93 -7.54
C SER A 227 -9.44 -8.71 -8.74
N TRP A 228 -9.19 -8.00 -9.82
CA TRP A 228 -8.72 -8.52 -11.10
C TRP A 228 -7.61 -7.62 -11.64
N HIS A 229 -6.51 -8.24 -12.06
CA HIS A 229 -5.39 -7.58 -12.72
C HIS A 229 -5.16 -8.24 -14.08
N ASN A 230 -5.50 -7.52 -15.16
CA ASN A 230 -5.16 -7.91 -16.52
C ASN A 230 -3.77 -7.38 -16.84
N LEU A 231 -2.85 -8.26 -17.24
CA LEU A 231 -1.49 -7.90 -17.64
C LEU A 231 -1.36 -8.04 -19.16
N SER A 232 -1.01 -6.94 -19.83
CA SER A 232 -0.90 -6.90 -21.29
C SER A 232 0.52 -7.20 -21.76
N PHE A 233 0.68 -8.18 -22.64
CA PHE A 233 1.98 -8.57 -23.20
C PHE A 233 2.57 -7.46 -24.09
N THR A 234 3.90 -7.44 -24.21
CA THR A 234 4.60 -6.57 -25.16
C THR A 234 5.81 -7.24 -25.79
N GLY A 235 6.03 -6.98 -27.08
CA GLY A 235 7.29 -7.30 -27.78
C GLY A 235 8.22 -6.09 -27.92
N ASP A 236 7.80 -4.92 -27.43
CA ASP A 236 8.55 -3.68 -27.54
C ASP A 236 9.42 -3.45 -26.30
N LEU A 237 10.65 -3.96 -26.36
CA LEU A 237 11.54 -4.11 -25.20
C LEU A 237 12.63 -3.04 -25.12
N ARG A 238 12.34 -1.81 -25.54
CA ARG A 238 13.35 -0.73 -25.63
C ARG A 238 13.79 -0.24 -24.25
N PHE A 239 12.85 -0.09 -23.32
CA PHE A 239 13.07 0.55 -22.02
C PHE A 239 12.47 -0.28 -20.89
N GLU A 240 13.33 -0.99 -20.15
CA GLU A 240 12.91 -1.76 -18.99
C GLU A 240 12.65 -0.84 -17.81
N GLU A 241 11.40 -0.83 -17.34
CA GLU A 241 10.98 -0.13 -16.14
C GLU A 241 11.36 -0.94 -14.91
N ILE A 242 11.94 -0.23 -13.94
CA ILE A 242 12.20 -0.74 -12.61
C ILE A 242 11.74 0.28 -11.57
N GLY A 243 11.05 -0.20 -10.57
CA GLY A 243 10.71 0.55 -9.37
C GLY A 243 11.89 0.60 -8.40
N PHE A 244 12.00 1.69 -7.66
CA PHE A 244 12.86 1.81 -6.49
C PHE A 244 12.06 2.19 -5.26
N GLN A 245 12.57 1.80 -4.10
CA GLN A 245 12.01 2.14 -2.80
C GLN A 245 13.18 2.35 -1.84
N ASP A 246 13.30 3.55 -1.27
CA ASP A 246 14.30 3.84 -0.24
C ASP A 246 13.67 3.69 1.15
N THR A 247 14.00 2.59 1.82
CA THR A 247 13.58 2.28 3.19
C THR A 247 14.72 2.39 4.21
N SER A 248 15.88 2.93 3.82
CA SER A 248 17.07 2.98 4.67
C SER A 248 16.87 3.75 5.99
N ALA A 249 15.89 4.65 6.02
CA ALA A 249 15.51 5.45 7.18
C ALA A 249 14.00 5.37 7.49
N ILE A 250 13.36 4.25 7.14
CA ILE A 250 11.90 4.07 7.22
C ILE A 250 11.30 4.43 8.59
N TRP A 251 12.05 4.24 9.68
CA TRP A 251 11.61 4.52 11.05
C TRP A 251 12.09 5.86 11.63
N VAL A 252 12.58 6.78 10.80
CA VAL A 252 13.20 8.03 11.30
C VAL A 252 12.24 8.91 12.12
N ALA A 253 10.94 8.82 11.86
CA ALA A 253 9.91 9.59 12.54
C ALA A 253 9.60 9.08 13.96
N ALA A 254 10.02 7.85 14.29
CA ALA A 254 9.83 7.27 15.61
C ALA A 254 10.53 8.12 16.69
N GLY A 255 9.84 8.37 17.80
CA GLY A 255 10.27 9.26 18.87
C GLY A 255 9.92 10.73 18.65
N THR A 256 9.13 11.08 17.62
CA THR A 256 8.56 12.45 17.53
C THR A 256 7.57 12.64 18.67
N GLU A 257 7.90 13.53 19.61
CA GLU A 257 7.17 13.73 20.87
C GLU A 257 5.72 14.18 20.66
N PRO A 258 4.80 13.86 21.60
CA PRO A 258 3.46 14.42 21.64
C PRO A 258 3.43 15.93 21.48
N PHE A 259 2.45 16.41 20.74
CA PHE A 259 2.19 17.84 20.52
C PHE A 259 3.40 18.59 19.95
N THR A 260 4.19 17.90 19.11
CA THR A 260 5.29 18.50 18.34
C THR A 260 5.14 18.21 16.86
N LYS A 261 5.80 19.05 16.05
CA LYS A 261 6.06 18.75 14.64
C LYS A 261 7.56 18.58 14.43
N LYS A 262 7.95 17.66 13.56
CA LYS A 262 9.34 17.47 13.19
C LYS A 262 9.50 17.04 11.76
N GLU A 263 10.44 17.69 11.08
CA GLU A 263 10.80 17.37 9.70
C GLU A 263 12.05 16.49 9.67
N TYR A 264 12.04 15.48 8.80
CA TYR A 264 13.17 14.61 8.56
C TYR A 264 13.47 14.57 7.08
N CYS A 265 14.75 14.68 6.73
CA CYS A 265 15.22 14.64 5.35
C CYS A 265 16.26 13.55 5.13
N ARG A 266 16.29 12.97 3.93
CA ARG A 266 17.28 12.00 3.46
C ARG A 266 17.61 12.23 1.99
N GLU A 267 18.66 11.56 1.54
CA GLU A 267 19.17 11.67 0.18
C GLU A 267 19.13 10.32 -0.50
N TYR A 268 18.61 10.29 -1.73
CA TYR A 268 18.67 9.14 -2.62
C TYR A 268 19.39 9.55 -3.91
N VAL A 269 20.51 8.90 -4.20
CA VAL A 269 21.29 9.15 -5.41
C VAL A 269 20.81 8.19 -6.50
N LEU A 270 20.12 8.71 -7.51
CA LEU A 270 19.75 7.91 -8.69
C LEU A 270 21.03 7.34 -9.34
N PRO A 271 21.03 6.21 -10.05
CA PRO A 271 22.18 5.81 -10.86
C PRO A 271 22.39 6.76 -12.06
N ARG A 272 23.61 6.81 -12.61
CA ARG A 272 23.88 7.67 -13.78
C ARG A 272 23.22 7.08 -15.02
N GLY A 273 22.63 7.93 -15.86
CA GLY A 273 21.89 7.50 -17.05
C GLY A 273 20.45 7.07 -16.72
N THR A 274 19.96 7.42 -15.53
CA THR A 274 18.58 7.13 -15.13
C THR A 274 17.61 8.02 -15.91
N ARG A 275 16.54 7.44 -16.43
CA ARG A 275 15.36 8.16 -16.89
C ARG A 275 14.25 7.94 -15.87
N LEU A 276 13.96 8.98 -15.10
CA LEU A 276 12.93 8.95 -14.07
C LEU A 276 11.55 9.08 -14.74
N LEU A 277 10.64 8.18 -14.39
CA LEU A 277 9.29 8.10 -14.94
C LEU A 277 8.24 8.58 -13.97
N SER A 278 8.40 8.27 -12.68
CA SER A 278 7.50 8.75 -11.65
C SER A 278 8.17 8.86 -10.29
N LEU A 279 7.57 9.66 -9.42
CA LEU A 279 7.88 9.74 -7.99
C LEU A 279 6.59 9.65 -7.17
N PHE A 280 6.69 8.97 -6.04
CA PHE A 280 5.64 8.92 -5.03
C PHE A 280 6.24 8.69 -3.64
N SER A 281 5.43 8.89 -2.61
CA SER A 281 5.86 8.82 -1.22
C SER A 281 4.92 7.96 -0.40
N HIS A 282 5.40 7.50 0.76
CA HIS A 282 4.57 6.79 1.72
C HIS A 282 4.89 7.25 3.15
N THR A 283 3.86 7.70 3.84
CA THR A 283 3.80 8.02 5.28
C THR A 283 2.45 7.56 5.82
N HIS A 284 2.26 7.53 7.13
CA HIS A 284 0.94 7.32 7.73
C HIS A 284 0.35 8.65 8.24
N LYS A 285 -0.68 8.58 9.08
CA LYS A 285 -1.57 9.68 9.43
C LYS A 285 -0.94 10.90 10.12
N ARG A 286 0.31 10.81 10.57
CA ARG A 286 1.08 11.94 11.13
C ARG A 286 1.93 12.61 10.06
N GLY A 287 2.16 11.99 8.90
CA GLY A 287 2.73 12.65 7.74
C GLY A 287 1.82 13.79 7.27
N GLU A 288 2.26 15.03 7.51
CA GLU A 288 1.52 16.24 7.13
C GLU A 288 1.90 16.70 5.71
N ARG A 289 3.15 16.45 5.30
CA ARG A 289 3.64 16.78 3.97
C ARG A 289 4.92 16.03 3.65
N PHE A 290 5.06 15.59 2.42
CA PHE A 290 6.28 14.99 1.87
C PHE A 290 6.72 15.78 0.64
N THR A 291 8.00 16.11 0.53
CA THR A 291 8.56 16.81 -0.63
C THR A 291 9.81 16.13 -1.13
N MET A 292 10.12 16.29 -2.42
CA MET A 292 11.42 15.92 -2.97
C MET A 292 11.97 17.05 -3.82
N HIS A 293 13.27 17.33 -3.68
CA HIS A 293 13.97 18.33 -4.47
C HIS A 293 15.33 17.81 -4.97
N LEU A 294 15.81 18.38 -6.07
CA LEU A 294 17.13 18.07 -6.60
C LEU A 294 18.20 18.81 -5.80
N LYS A 295 19.20 18.07 -5.30
CA LYS A 295 20.27 18.65 -4.49
C LYS A 295 21.10 19.69 -5.24
N GLY A 296 21.43 19.44 -6.50
CA GLY A 296 22.27 20.33 -7.32
C GLY A 296 21.62 21.68 -7.65
N THR A 297 20.29 21.71 -7.83
CA THR A 297 19.56 22.90 -8.30
C THR A 297 18.62 23.51 -7.26
N GLY A 298 18.21 22.74 -6.25
CA GLY A 298 17.15 23.10 -5.30
C GLY A 298 15.73 23.03 -5.89
N GLU A 299 15.57 22.53 -7.12
CA GLU A 299 14.27 22.40 -7.77
C GLU A 299 13.41 21.36 -7.06
N GLN A 300 12.20 21.75 -6.61
CA GLN A 300 11.21 20.82 -6.09
C GLN A 300 10.58 20.04 -7.26
N VAL A 301 10.67 18.71 -7.19
CA VAL A 301 10.19 17.78 -8.22
C VAL A 301 9.04 16.91 -7.74
N TYR A 302 8.66 17.03 -6.47
CA TYR A 302 7.55 16.29 -5.86
C TYR A 302 7.03 17.03 -4.63
N ASP A 303 5.71 17.04 -4.46
CA ASP A 303 5.02 17.63 -3.31
C ASP A 303 3.73 16.86 -3.05
N ASN A 304 3.64 16.26 -1.87
CA ASN A 304 2.50 15.47 -1.46
C ASN A 304 2.01 15.93 -0.09
N PRO A 305 0.80 16.53 0.00
CA PRO A 305 0.20 16.92 1.27
C PRO A 305 -0.69 15.84 1.89
N PHE A 306 -0.79 14.65 1.29
CA PHE A 306 -1.71 13.58 1.69
C PHE A 306 -0.92 12.33 2.12
N TRP A 307 -1.35 11.68 3.19
CA TRP A 307 -0.76 10.41 3.64
C TRP A 307 -1.58 9.20 3.17
N ASP A 308 -2.88 9.41 2.98
CA ASP A 308 -3.92 8.45 2.64
C ASP A 308 -4.05 8.23 1.13
N ASP A 309 -3.87 9.30 0.34
CA ASP A 309 -3.88 9.25 -1.13
C ASP A 309 -2.62 9.95 -1.69
N PRO A 310 -1.44 9.31 -1.62
CA PRO A 310 -0.20 9.95 -1.99
C PRO A 310 -0.16 10.27 -3.48
N VAL A 311 0.15 11.52 -3.80
CA VAL A 311 0.30 11.99 -5.19
C VAL A 311 1.35 11.13 -5.92
N ILE A 312 1.02 10.73 -7.15
CA ILE A 312 1.99 10.17 -8.09
C ILE A 312 2.36 11.28 -9.08
N GLU A 313 3.61 11.73 -9.02
CA GLU A 313 4.15 12.67 -10.00
C GLU A 313 4.69 11.88 -11.19
N GLU A 314 4.12 12.07 -12.37
CA GLU A 314 4.58 11.45 -13.61
C GLU A 314 5.43 12.40 -14.45
N PHE A 315 6.50 11.87 -15.05
CA PHE A 315 7.36 12.59 -15.99
C PHE A 315 7.14 12.05 -17.41
N ASP A 316 6.51 12.86 -18.27
CA ASP A 316 6.40 12.62 -19.71
C ASP A 316 6.78 13.89 -20.51
N PRO A 317 7.92 13.90 -21.23
CA PRO A 317 8.88 12.82 -21.39
C PRO A 317 9.63 12.49 -20.09
N ALA A 318 10.15 11.25 -20.01
CA ALA A 318 10.97 10.80 -18.89
C ALA A 318 12.14 11.76 -18.60
N ARG A 319 12.40 12.05 -17.33
CA ARG A 319 13.43 13.01 -16.93
C ARG A 319 14.80 12.34 -16.84
N LEU A 320 15.75 12.77 -17.68
CA LEU A 320 17.10 12.21 -17.73
C LEU A 320 18.01 12.76 -16.62
N PHE A 321 18.72 11.86 -15.95
CA PHE A 321 19.73 12.13 -14.94
C PHE A 321 21.07 11.45 -15.33
N ASP A 322 21.86 12.10 -16.18
CA ASP A 322 23.13 11.55 -16.72
C ASP A 322 24.42 12.23 -16.22
N SER A 323 24.30 13.27 -15.39
CA SER A 323 25.44 14.08 -14.92
C SER A 323 26.53 13.20 -14.31
N GLU A 324 27.79 13.64 -14.45
CA GLU A 324 28.91 13.03 -13.71
C GLU A 324 28.89 13.45 -12.23
N ASP A 325 28.34 14.62 -11.92
CA ASP A 325 28.23 15.10 -10.54
C ASP A 325 27.03 14.41 -9.85
N PRO A 326 27.24 13.61 -8.78
CA PRO A 326 26.14 13.00 -8.03
C PRO A 326 25.13 14.00 -7.47
N ALA A 327 25.52 15.24 -7.18
CA ALA A 327 24.61 16.24 -6.64
C ALA A 327 23.44 16.56 -7.61
N ASP A 328 23.69 16.57 -8.91
CA ASP A 328 22.65 16.82 -9.94
C ASP A 328 21.64 15.67 -10.09
N ARG A 329 21.91 14.54 -9.43
CA ARG A 329 21.20 13.25 -9.55
C ARG A 329 20.73 12.76 -8.18
N THR A 330 20.88 13.59 -7.16
CA THR A 330 20.48 13.30 -5.80
C THR A 330 19.12 13.93 -5.53
N LEU A 331 18.13 13.08 -5.21
CA LEU A 331 16.86 13.47 -4.63
C LEU A 331 17.08 13.70 -3.14
N VAL A 332 16.80 14.90 -2.64
CA VAL A 332 16.64 15.16 -1.22
C VAL A 332 15.16 15.09 -0.93
N TYR A 333 14.74 14.12 -0.14
CA TYR A 333 13.34 13.92 0.22
C TYR A 333 13.13 14.21 1.70
N CYS A 334 12.05 14.92 2.03
CA CYS A 334 11.73 15.38 3.36
C CYS A 334 10.27 15.11 3.71
N ALA A 335 9.98 14.70 4.94
CA ALA A 335 8.63 14.59 5.46
C ALA A 335 8.48 15.35 6.78
N LEU A 336 7.41 16.15 6.87
CA LEU A 336 6.98 16.80 8.09
C LEU A 336 5.97 15.90 8.80
N TYR A 337 6.31 15.48 10.02
CA TYR A 337 5.39 14.74 10.88
C TYR A 337 4.80 15.65 11.93
N ASN A 338 3.48 15.55 12.13
CA ASN A 338 2.74 16.31 13.11
C ASN A 338 2.06 15.36 14.10
N ASN A 339 2.58 15.30 15.32
CA ASN A 339 2.02 14.47 16.37
C ASN A 339 1.10 15.29 17.29
N GLY A 340 0.06 15.92 16.74
CA GLY A 340 -0.97 16.59 17.54
C GLY A 340 -0.79 18.09 17.72
N VAL A 341 -0.36 18.83 16.69
CA VAL A 341 -0.27 20.30 16.72
C VAL A 341 -1.28 20.89 15.76
N ARG A 342 -2.18 21.72 16.29
CA ARG A 342 -3.15 22.47 15.49
C ARG A 342 -2.45 23.53 14.63
N ARG A 343 -3.21 24.10 13.69
CA ARG A 343 -2.73 25.18 12.83
C ARG A 343 -2.27 26.44 13.60
N ASP A 344 -2.87 26.71 14.76
CA ASP A 344 -2.50 27.83 15.63
C ASP A 344 -1.35 27.52 16.61
N GLY A 345 -0.78 26.30 16.53
CA GLY A 345 0.32 25.84 17.38
C GLY A 345 -0.13 25.25 18.72
N THR A 346 -1.43 25.18 19.01
CA THR A 346 -1.94 24.57 20.25
C THR A 346 -2.01 23.04 20.15
N PRO A 347 -2.00 22.33 21.29
CA PRO A 347 -2.20 20.88 21.33
C PRO A 347 -3.52 20.41 20.70
N ASP A 348 -3.45 19.33 19.93
CA ASP A 348 -4.58 18.59 19.38
C ASP A 348 -4.62 17.16 19.93
N VAL A 349 -5.49 16.93 20.90
CA VAL A 349 -5.64 15.65 21.59
C VAL A 349 -6.31 14.57 20.75
N ASP A 350 -6.93 14.94 19.62
CA ASP A 350 -7.52 13.99 18.69
C ASP A 350 -6.53 13.57 17.60
N MET A 351 -5.57 14.44 17.29
CA MET A 351 -4.50 14.15 16.34
C MET A 351 -3.24 13.57 17.00
N VAL A 352 -3.02 13.70 18.32
CA VAL A 352 -1.86 13.08 18.97
C VAL A 352 -2.00 11.55 19.00
N LYS A 353 -0.89 10.81 18.90
CA LYS A 353 -0.90 9.36 19.16
C LYS A 353 -1.28 9.11 20.62
N ARG A 354 -2.19 8.17 20.88
CA ARG A 354 -2.71 7.89 22.22
C ARG A 354 -2.59 6.42 22.56
N TYR A 355 -2.09 6.12 23.75
CA TYR A 355 -1.98 4.76 24.24
C TYR A 355 -3.35 4.08 24.28
N SER A 356 -4.37 4.73 24.81
CA SER A 356 -5.73 4.19 24.94
C SER A 356 -6.47 3.94 23.61
N ARG A 357 -6.01 4.54 22.50
CA ARG A 357 -6.67 4.47 21.17
C ARG A 357 -5.87 3.70 20.12
N ARG A 358 -4.71 3.14 20.49
CA ARG A 358 -3.81 2.48 19.55
C ARG A 358 -4.43 1.17 19.01
N PRO A 359 -4.20 0.83 17.72
CA PRO A 359 -4.63 -0.44 17.18
C PRO A 359 -3.83 -1.61 17.79
N PRO A 360 -4.35 -2.84 17.72
CA PRO A 360 -3.57 -4.03 18.04
C PRO A 360 -2.23 -4.00 17.29
N ARG A 361 -1.14 -4.40 17.97
CA ARG A 361 0.26 -4.44 17.45
C ARG A 361 0.97 -3.08 17.35
N SER A 362 0.30 -1.98 17.64
CA SER A 362 1.00 -0.72 17.89
C SER A 362 1.39 -0.64 19.36
N GLU A 363 2.63 -0.23 19.63
CA GLU A 363 3.17 -0.07 20.98
C GLU A 363 3.51 1.40 21.23
N CYS A 364 3.26 1.87 22.45
CA CYS A 364 3.81 3.13 22.93
C CYS A 364 3.79 3.19 24.46
N ILE A 365 4.59 4.10 25.01
CA ILE A 365 4.56 4.48 26.42
C ILE A 365 4.14 5.95 26.47
N PRO A 366 3.06 6.31 27.18
CA PRO A 366 2.66 7.70 27.35
C PRO A 366 3.77 8.54 27.98
N THR A 367 4.01 9.71 27.42
CA THR A 367 4.97 10.68 27.97
C THR A 367 4.34 12.04 28.24
N HIS A 368 3.11 12.30 27.76
CA HIS A 368 2.45 13.58 27.94
C HIS A 368 0.94 13.45 28.25
N CYS A 369 0.43 14.48 28.91
CA CYS A 369 -0.96 14.59 29.28
C CYS A 369 -1.86 14.84 28.06
N ALA A 370 -2.89 14.02 27.92
CA ALA A 370 -3.96 14.19 26.94
C ALA A 370 -5.21 14.86 27.54
N GLU A 371 -5.34 14.88 28.87
CA GLU A 371 -6.40 15.57 29.61
C GLU A 371 -5.80 16.30 30.82
N GLY A 372 -6.54 17.26 31.39
CA GLY A 372 -6.06 18.15 32.44
C GLY A 372 -4.99 19.12 31.93
N GLN A 373 -3.75 18.98 32.37
CA GLN A 373 -2.60 19.79 31.94
C GLN A 373 -2.05 19.34 30.58
N VAL A 374 -2.90 19.41 29.54
CA VAL A 374 -2.60 18.91 28.18
C VAL A 374 -1.24 19.40 27.68
N GLY A 375 -0.43 18.45 27.19
CA GLY A 375 0.90 18.71 26.64
C GLY A 375 2.02 18.88 27.66
N LEU A 376 1.75 18.75 28.96
CA LEU A 376 2.80 18.61 29.96
C LEU A 376 3.27 17.15 30.09
N PRO A 377 4.52 16.93 30.53
CA PRO A 377 5.07 15.59 30.66
C PRO A 377 4.43 14.80 31.82
N CYS A 378 4.36 13.48 31.64
CA CYS A 378 3.96 12.48 32.64
C CYS A 378 4.75 11.18 32.44
N ASP A 379 4.74 10.27 33.43
CA ASP A 379 5.60 9.08 33.45
C ASP A 379 4.81 7.77 33.25
N GLY A 380 4.23 7.62 32.06
CA GLY A 380 3.56 6.38 31.65
C GLY A 380 2.07 6.31 31.98
N GLY A 381 1.41 5.28 31.43
CA GLY A 381 -0.06 5.15 31.41
C GLY A 381 -0.75 4.95 32.75
N GLU A 382 -0.03 4.97 33.87
CA GLU A 382 -0.59 4.92 35.23
C GLU A 382 -0.41 6.26 35.98
N ASP A 383 0.35 7.22 35.41
CA ASP A 383 0.67 8.51 36.02
C ASP A 383 -0.37 9.60 35.67
N HIS A 384 -1.64 9.29 35.87
CA HIS A 384 -2.74 10.22 35.55
C HIS A 384 -2.76 11.44 36.47
N ALA A 385 -2.39 11.26 37.74
CA ALA A 385 -2.43 12.32 38.75
C ALA A 385 -1.47 13.50 38.45
N THR A 386 -0.34 13.24 37.77
CA THR A 386 0.57 14.32 37.32
C THR A 386 -0.09 15.24 36.29
N CYS A 387 -1.08 14.73 35.56
CA CYS A 387 -1.82 15.47 34.55
C CYS A 387 -3.00 16.27 35.10
N ASP A 388 -3.35 16.16 36.38
CA ASP A 388 -4.50 16.89 36.94
C ASP A 388 -4.34 18.41 36.78
N SER A 389 -5.40 19.12 36.37
CA SER A 389 -5.40 20.58 36.22
C SER A 389 -5.03 21.31 37.51
N SER A 390 -5.31 20.70 38.65
CA SER A 390 -4.74 21.03 39.96
C SER A 390 -4.62 19.78 40.83
N PRO A 391 -3.68 19.71 41.80
CA PRO A 391 -3.43 18.47 42.53
C PRO A 391 -4.68 17.84 43.16
N GLY A 392 -5.01 16.61 42.76
CA GLY A 392 -6.17 15.86 43.28
C GLY A 392 -7.50 16.23 42.65
N SER A 393 -7.48 16.84 41.45
CA SER A 393 -8.70 17.14 40.69
C SER A 393 -9.27 15.90 40.01
N ASP A 394 -8.47 14.84 39.84
CA ASP A 394 -8.86 13.58 39.19
C ASP A 394 -9.41 13.83 37.77
N ASP A 395 -8.79 14.76 37.07
CA ASP A 395 -9.14 15.20 35.71
C ASP A 395 -7.96 15.11 34.73
N GLY A 396 -6.83 14.56 35.16
CA GLY A 396 -5.64 14.29 34.35
C GLY A 396 -5.69 12.94 33.64
N PHE A 397 -5.09 12.87 32.46
CA PHE A 397 -4.90 11.59 31.76
C PHE A 397 -3.55 11.54 31.02
N CYS A 398 -2.63 10.71 31.51
CA CYS A 398 -1.34 10.46 30.87
C CYS A 398 -1.50 9.40 29.78
N ASP A 399 -1.62 9.86 28.53
CA ASP A 399 -2.04 8.99 27.44
C ASP A 399 -1.41 9.35 26.09
N ALA A 400 -0.85 10.55 25.95
CA ALA A 400 -0.24 10.98 24.70
C ALA A 400 1.17 10.37 24.54
N CYS A 401 1.40 9.78 23.37
CA CYS A 401 2.57 8.97 23.05
C CYS A 401 3.45 9.62 21.98
N PRO A 402 4.79 9.46 22.05
CA PRO A 402 5.64 9.70 20.90
C PRO A 402 5.25 8.80 19.74
N ILE A 403 5.50 9.25 18.51
CA ILE A 403 5.33 8.40 17.32
C ILE A 403 6.17 7.12 17.48
N SER A 404 5.60 5.97 17.14
CA SER A 404 6.28 4.67 17.15
C SER A 404 6.67 4.24 15.75
N ALA A 405 7.69 3.38 15.68
CA ALA A 405 7.99 2.62 14.49
C ALA A 405 7.01 1.45 14.37
N GLY A 406 6.50 1.21 13.16
CA GLY A 406 5.55 0.13 12.91
C GLY A 406 4.74 0.38 11.65
N LEU A 407 3.91 -0.60 11.31
CA LEU A 407 3.21 -0.61 10.02
C LEU A 407 1.72 -0.30 10.18
N THR A 408 1.23 -0.13 11.40
CA THR A 408 -0.17 0.27 11.60
C THR A 408 -0.33 1.74 11.22
N SER A 409 -1.55 2.15 10.88
CA SER A 409 -1.87 3.57 10.63
C SER A 409 -1.62 4.47 11.84
N ASP A 410 -1.37 3.92 13.05
CA ASP A 410 -1.00 4.69 14.24
C ASP A 410 0.51 4.81 14.46
N ASP A 411 1.30 3.98 13.79
CA ASP A 411 2.75 4.09 13.69
C ASP A 411 3.13 4.94 12.46
N GLU A 412 4.42 5.15 12.21
CA GLU A 412 4.86 5.92 11.04
C GLU A 412 5.95 5.26 10.21
N MET A 413 5.91 5.58 8.91
CA MET A 413 6.90 5.21 7.91
C MET A 413 7.42 6.46 7.18
N PHE A 414 8.62 6.33 6.61
CA PHE A 414 9.27 7.35 5.81
C PHE A 414 9.90 6.73 4.56
N VAL A 415 9.19 6.76 3.44
CA VAL A 415 9.62 6.06 2.22
C VAL A 415 9.49 6.96 1.00
N ALA A 416 10.57 7.05 0.23
CA ALA A 416 10.57 7.60 -1.11
C ALA A 416 10.53 6.45 -2.14
N LEU A 417 9.66 6.58 -3.13
CA LEU A 417 9.48 5.59 -4.18
C LEU A 417 9.43 6.24 -5.56
N GLY A 418 9.61 5.43 -6.59
CA GLY A 418 9.40 5.87 -7.97
C GLY A 418 9.71 4.77 -8.97
N THR A 419 9.41 5.04 -10.23
CA THR A 419 9.73 4.17 -11.36
C THR A 419 10.75 4.84 -12.26
N MET A 420 11.69 4.06 -12.77
CA MET A 420 12.79 4.56 -13.59
C MET A 420 13.21 3.54 -14.65
N VAL A 421 13.96 4.03 -15.64
CA VAL A 421 14.69 3.19 -16.59
C VAL A 421 16.17 3.43 -16.40
N LEU A 422 16.93 2.36 -16.27
CA LEU A 422 18.39 2.42 -16.29
C LEU A 422 18.88 2.25 -17.72
N GLU A 423 19.68 3.20 -18.20
CA GLU A 423 20.36 3.02 -19.48
C GLU A 423 21.27 1.79 -19.38
N ARG A 424 20.94 0.72 -20.12
CA ARG A 424 21.78 -0.47 -20.20
C ARG A 424 23.11 -0.09 -20.83
N ARG A 425 24.14 0.10 -20.01
CA ARG A 425 25.50 -0.04 -20.49
C ARG A 425 25.87 -1.52 -20.47
N GLU A 426 26.41 -2.02 -21.57
CA GLU A 426 26.82 -3.43 -21.74
C GLU A 426 27.87 -3.90 -20.69
N ASP A 427 28.43 -2.99 -19.90
CA ASP A 427 29.47 -3.20 -18.89
C ASP A 427 28.95 -3.61 -17.49
N LEU A 428 27.65 -3.42 -17.19
CA LEU A 428 27.03 -3.77 -15.89
C LEU A 428 26.45 -5.20 -15.81
N ARG A 429 26.77 -6.09 -16.79
CA ARG A 429 26.45 -7.54 -16.72
C ARG A 429 27.17 -8.30 -15.60
N ARG A 430 27.93 -7.62 -14.75
CA ARG A 430 28.57 -8.20 -13.57
C ARG A 430 28.01 -7.48 -12.36
N ASP A 431 27.39 -8.27 -11.49
CA ASP A 431 27.05 -7.92 -10.12
C ASP A 431 25.66 -7.30 -9.91
N LEU A 432 24.63 -8.09 -10.23
CA LEU A 432 23.49 -8.25 -9.33
C LEU A 432 23.26 -9.77 -9.13
N PRO A 433 23.10 -10.24 -7.87
CA PRO A 433 23.08 -11.66 -7.52
C PRO A 433 21.90 -12.45 -8.11
#